data_AF-A0A7W4K7Y6-F1
#
_entry.id   AF-A0A7W4K7Y6-F1
#
_cell.length_a   1.000
_cell.length_b   1.000
_cell.length_c   1.000
_cell.angle_alpha   90.00
_cell.angle_beta   90.00
_cell.angle_gamma   90.00
#
_symmetry.space_group_name_H-M   'P 1'
#
loop_
_entity.id
_entity.type
_entity.pdbx_description
1 polymer ?
#
loop_
_entity_poly.entity_id
_entity_poly.type
_entity_poly.pdbx_seq_one_letter_code
_entity_poly.pdbx_strand_id
1 'polypeptide(L)'
;MVSPDSLRLFKGIWQRALKEPSLQALTPDRIASWASEKGVADPITVARDVGMWVPDAYKTTDYLFGQDECVFAFETFRRWLKSHFFCNTADYRGLTWLNRHMFAHGTASSWQQPRNFSRLIVALATLSAIESWYDASHHVSFMLPEMNDASKLLAAGIVSRSGADANEFD
;
A
#
# COMPACT_ATOMS: atom_id res chain seq x y z
N MET A 1 -20.73 -11.08 14.68
CA MET A 1 -21.35 -12.07 13.77
C MET A 1 -22.59 -11.40 13.18
N VAL A 2 -22.71 -11.28 11.85
CA VAL A 2 -23.85 -10.61 11.20
C VAL A 2 -25.05 -11.56 11.21
N SER A 3 -26.26 -11.10 11.54
CA SER A 3 -27.43 -11.97 11.60
C SER A 3 -27.87 -12.43 10.20
N PRO A 4 -28.48 -13.61 10.05
CA PRO A 4 -29.02 -14.09 8.79
C PRO A 4 -30.01 -13.10 8.13
N ASP A 5 -30.77 -12.38 8.97
CA ASP A 5 -31.75 -11.39 8.51
C ASP A 5 -31.08 -10.14 7.95
N SER A 6 -29.97 -9.69 8.54
CA SER A 6 -29.16 -8.59 7.99
C SER A 6 -28.58 -8.92 6.62
N LEU A 7 -28.14 -10.17 6.40
CA LEU A 7 -27.63 -10.61 5.09
C LEU A 7 -28.74 -10.65 4.02
N ARG A 8 -29.95 -11.09 4.39
CA ARG A 8 -31.12 -11.08 3.50
C ARG A 8 -31.52 -9.65 3.11
N LEU A 9 -31.55 -8.75 4.08
CA LEU A 9 -31.83 -7.34 3.87
C LEU A 9 -30.83 -6.71 2.90
N PHE A 10 -29.53 -6.87 3.19
CA PHE A 10 -28.45 -6.38 2.35
C PHE A 10 -28.55 -6.92 0.92
N LYS A 11 -28.75 -8.23 0.76
CA LYS A 11 -28.88 -8.85 -0.57
C LYS A 11 -30.05 -8.26 -1.37
N GLY A 12 -31.18 -7.99 -0.71
CA GLY A 12 -32.34 -7.38 -1.34
C GLY A 12 -32.09 -5.95 -1.82
N ILE A 13 -31.41 -5.14 -1.01
CA ILE A 13 -31.01 -3.77 -1.36
C ILE A 13 -29.98 -3.79 -2.49
N TRP A 14 -28.98 -4.68 -2.42
CA TRP A 14 -27.95 -4.85 -3.44
C TRP A 14 -28.51 -5.23 -4.81
N GLN A 15 -29.47 -6.16 -4.85
CA GLN A 15 -30.12 -6.55 -6.10
C GLN A 15 -30.93 -5.42 -6.75
N ARG A 16 -31.46 -4.48 -5.96
CA ARG A 16 -32.11 -3.28 -6.48
C ARG A 16 -31.08 -2.30 -7.02
N ALA A 17 -29.98 -2.09 -6.30
CA ALA A 17 -28.90 -1.23 -6.75
C ALA A 17 -28.32 -1.68 -8.10
N LEU A 18 -28.16 -2.99 -8.32
CA LEU A 18 -27.69 -3.56 -9.60
C LEU A 18 -28.64 -3.33 -10.79
N LYS A 19 -29.91 -2.97 -10.53
CA LYS A 19 -30.91 -2.72 -11.58
C LYS A 19 -31.05 -1.24 -11.91
N GLU A 20 -30.37 -0.36 -11.18
CA GLU A 20 -30.37 1.06 -11.49
C GLU A 20 -29.63 1.34 -12.80
N PRO A 21 -30.10 2.30 -13.62
CA PRO A 21 -29.49 2.61 -14.90
C PRO A 21 -28.13 3.30 -14.77
N SER A 22 -27.80 3.84 -13.59
CA SER A 22 -26.52 4.48 -13.31
C SER A 22 -26.19 4.49 -11.82
N LEU A 23 -24.89 4.63 -11.50
CA LEU A 23 -24.44 4.80 -10.12
C LEU A 23 -24.93 6.12 -9.50
N GLN A 24 -25.17 7.14 -10.30
CA GLN A 24 -25.71 8.44 -9.85
C GLN A 24 -27.15 8.33 -9.34
N ALA A 25 -27.89 7.29 -9.76
CA ALA A 25 -29.22 7.01 -9.24
C ALA A 25 -29.21 6.42 -7.82
N LEU A 26 -28.05 5.95 -7.32
CA LEU A 26 -27.88 5.39 -5.99
C LEU A 26 -27.66 6.48 -4.94
N THR A 27 -28.71 7.24 -4.63
CA THR A 27 -28.67 8.27 -3.59
C THR A 27 -28.96 7.68 -2.20
N PRO A 28 -28.45 8.30 -1.11
CA PRO A 28 -28.78 7.90 0.26
C PRO A 28 -30.29 7.79 0.49
N ASP A 29 -31.06 8.78 0.06
CA ASP A 29 -32.52 8.80 0.23
C ASP A 29 -33.23 7.60 -0.44
N ARG A 30 -32.74 7.20 -1.62
CA ARG A 30 -33.29 6.05 -2.35
C ARG A 30 -32.98 4.74 -1.64
N ILE A 31 -31.77 4.61 -1.10
CA ILE A 31 -31.37 3.44 -0.30
C ILE A 31 -32.16 3.41 1.02
N ALA A 32 -32.40 4.56 1.65
CA ALA A 32 -33.21 4.67 2.87
C ALA A 32 -34.64 4.22 2.61
N SER A 33 -35.24 4.66 1.49
CA SER A 33 -36.56 4.20 1.05
C SER A 33 -36.62 2.68 0.89
N TRP A 34 -35.62 2.06 0.26
CA TRP A 34 -35.57 0.60 0.12
C TRP A 34 -35.41 -0.14 1.45
N ALA A 35 -34.65 0.44 2.39
CA ALA A 35 -34.47 -0.12 3.72
C ALA A 35 -35.78 -0.05 4.53
N SER A 36 -36.51 1.07 4.46
CA SER A 36 -37.83 1.23 5.09
C SER A 36 -38.84 0.22 4.53
N GLU A 37 -38.90 0.06 3.20
CA GLU A 37 -39.76 -0.96 2.56
C GLU A 37 -39.45 -2.40 2.99
N LYS A 38 -38.22 -2.65 3.46
CA LYS A 38 -37.76 -3.94 3.96
C LYS A 38 -37.90 -4.09 5.48
N GLY A 39 -38.53 -3.12 6.15
CA GLY A 39 -38.84 -3.17 7.58
C GLY A 39 -37.73 -2.67 8.49
N VAL A 40 -36.73 -1.94 7.98
CA VAL A 40 -35.79 -1.21 8.82
C VAL A 40 -36.49 0.02 9.38
N ALA A 41 -36.61 0.12 10.71
CA ALA A 41 -37.10 1.32 11.36
C ALA A 41 -36.04 2.43 11.28
N ASP A 42 -36.45 3.62 10.86
CA ASP A 42 -35.63 4.84 10.79
C ASP A 42 -34.23 4.65 10.19
N PRO A 43 -34.13 4.18 8.92
CA PRO A 43 -32.85 3.88 8.31
C PRO A 43 -32.01 5.15 8.13
N ILE A 44 -30.80 5.13 8.67
CA ILE A 44 -29.78 6.16 8.46
C ILE A 44 -28.89 5.72 7.30
N THR A 45 -28.87 6.51 6.23
CA THR A 45 -28.02 6.27 5.06
C THR A 45 -27.07 7.43 4.85
N VAL A 46 -25.80 7.11 4.64
CA VAL A 46 -24.74 8.10 4.40
C VAL A 46 -23.89 7.63 3.24
N ALA A 47 -23.65 8.51 2.27
CA ALA A 47 -22.63 8.27 1.25
C ALA A 47 -21.25 8.39 1.90
N ARG A 48 -20.45 7.34 1.81
CA ARG A 48 -19.05 7.35 2.25
C ARG A 48 -18.17 7.01 1.06
N ASP A 49 -17.09 7.76 0.92
CA ASP A 49 -15.98 7.31 0.10
C ASP A 49 -15.34 6.10 0.79
N VAL A 50 -15.38 4.96 0.11
CA VAL A 50 -14.79 3.68 0.57
C VAL A 50 -13.52 3.36 -0.22
N GLY A 51 -13.04 4.30 -1.02
CA GLY A 51 -11.95 4.12 -1.95
C GLY A 51 -12.32 3.22 -3.13
N MET A 52 -11.35 2.99 -4.00
CA MET A 52 -11.50 2.06 -5.12
C MET A 52 -11.50 0.63 -4.57
N TRP A 53 -12.57 -0.12 -4.88
CA TRP A 53 -12.58 -1.55 -4.61
C TRP A 53 -11.53 -2.23 -5.50
N VAL A 54 -10.63 -2.99 -4.86
CA VAL A 54 -9.60 -3.77 -5.54
C VAL A 54 -9.84 -5.26 -5.21
N PRO A 55 -9.85 -6.16 -6.22
CA PRO A 55 -9.88 -7.60 -6.00
C PRO A 55 -8.75 -8.07 -5.07
N ASP A 56 -9.01 -9.03 -4.19
CA ASP A 56 -8.01 -9.46 -3.21
C ASP A 56 -6.76 -10.08 -3.87
N ALA A 57 -6.91 -10.69 -5.06
CA ALA A 57 -5.78 -11.20 -5.84
C ALA A 57 -4.73 -10.12 -6.16
N TYR A 58 -5.16 -8.87 -6.36
CA TYR A 58 -4.28 -7.73 -6.69
C TYR A 58 -3.66 -7.07 -5.47
N LYS A 59 -4.08 -7.45 -4.26
CA LYS A 59 -3.49 -6.98 -3.00
C LYS A 59 -2.37 -7.87 -2.50
N THR A 60 -2.10 -8.98 -3.20
CA THR A 60 -1.07 -9.94 -2.80
C THR A 60 0.32 -9.38 -3.07
N THR A 61 1.28 -9.69 -2.19
CA THR A 61 2.68 -9.31 -2.42
C THR A 61 3.20 -9.89 -3.73
N ASP A 62 2.81 -11.11 -4.11
CA ASP A 62 3.26 -11.73 -5.35
C ASP A 62 2.82 -10.95 -6.60
N TYR A 63 1.60 -10.42 -6.59
CA TYR A 63 1.12 -9.54 -7.65
C TYR A 63 1.84 -8.19 -7.63
N LEU A 64 1.89 -7.54 -6.46
CA LEU A 64 2.42 -6.18 -6.32
C LEU A 64 3.95 -6.11 -6.46
N PHE A 65 4.68 -7.20 -6.23
CA PHE A 65 6.14 -7.22 -6.29
C PHE A 65 6.70 -6.77 -7.65
N GLY A 66 5.97 -7.06 -8.74
CA GLY A 66 6.36 -6.65 -10.10
C GLY A 66 5.70 -5.36 -10.58
N GLN A 67 4.78 -4.78 -9.80
CA GLN A 67 3.92 -3.67 -10.23
C GLN A 67 4.12 -2.39 -9.38
N ASP A 68 4.59 -2.53 -8.15
CA ASP A 68 4.75 -1.43 -7.21
C ASP A 68 6.20 -1.38 -6.70
N GLU A 69 6.88 -0.27 -6.97
CA GLU A 69 8.30 -0.07 -6.62
C GLU A 69 8.54 -0.07 -5.11
N CYS A 70 7.58 0.41 -4.32
CA CYS A 70 7.69 0.43 -2.86
C CYS A 70 7.53 -0.98 -2.30
N VAL A 71 6.55 -1.74 -2.77
CA VAL A 71 6.40 -3.15 -2.41
C VAL A 71 7.64 -3.94 -2.82
N PHE A 72 8.17 -3.70 -4.03
CA PHE A 72 9.41 -4.31 -4.48
C PHE A 72 10.58 -4.01 -3.53
N ALA A 73 10.78 -2.73 -3.17
CA ALA A 73 11.86 -2.31 -2.29
C ALA A 73 11.75 -2.94 -0.89
N PHE A 74 10.57 -2.83 -0.26
CA PHE A 74 10.36 -3.36 1.08
C PHE A 74 10.38 -4.89 1.14
N GLU A 75 9.79 -5.57 0.14
CA GLU A 75 9.81 -7.04 0.11
C GLU A 75 11.22 -7.56 -0.18
N THR A 76 11.99 -6.89 -1.06
CA THR A 76 13.40 -7.23 -1.29
C THR A 76 14.20 -7.08 0.00
N PHE A 77 14.01 -5.98 0.73
CA PHE A 77 14.66 -5.75 2.01
C PHE A 77 14.26 -6.79 3.06
N ARG A 78 12.95 -7.12 3.16
CA ARG A 78 12.43 -8.16 4.07
C ARG A 78 13.05 -9.52 3.77
N ARG A 79 13.14 -9.91 2.50
CA ARG A 79 13.77 -11.16 2.07
C ARG A 79 15.26 -11.19 2.42
N TRP A 80 15.96 -10.08 2.23
CA TRP A 80 17.37 -9.95 2.62
C TRP A 80 17.54 -10.07 4.15
N LEU A 81 16.72 -9.38 4.94
CA LEU A 81 16.74 -9.47 6.40
C LEU A 81 16.58 -10.92 6.87
N LYS A 82 15.59 -11.65 6.33
CA LYS A 82 15.35 -13.04 6.71
C LYS A 82 16.46 -14.00 6.29
N SER A 83 16.95 -13.84 5.07
CA SER A 83 17.84 -14.84 4.45
C SER A 83 19.33 -14.58 4.72
N HIS A 84 19.70 -13.34 5.09
CA HIS A 84 21.10 -12.94 5.28
C HIS A 84 21.33 -12.36 6.67
N PHE A 85 20.59 -11.31 7.05
CA PHE A 85 20.89 -10.57 8.28
C PHE A 85 20.50 -11.35 9.55
N PHE A 86 19.30 -11.93 9.58
CA PHE A 86 18.73 -12.67 10.71
C PHE A 86 18.79 -14.20 10.56
N CYS A 87 19.34 -14.73 9.47
CA CYS A 87 19.49 -16.18 9.35
C CYS A 87 20.47 -16.73 10.41
N ASN A 88 20.41 -18.04 10.65
CA ASN A 88 21.41 -18.71 11.47
C ASN A 88 22.78 -18.56 10.79
N THR A 89 23.80 -18.19 11.57
CA THR A 89 25.18 -18.04 11.08
C THR A 89 25.68 -19.28 10.36
N ALA A 90 25.28 -20.48 10.82
CA ALA A 90 25.65 -21.75 10.18
C ALA A 90 25.10 -21.89 8.76
N ASP A 91 23.98 -21.23 8.44
CA ASP A 91 23.31 -21.30 7.15
C ASP A 91 23.64 -20.09 6.25
N TYR A 92 24.46 -19.15 6.73
CA TYR A 92 24.78 -17.93 6.01
C TYR A 92 25.64 -18.21 4.78
N ARG A 93 25.17 -17.81 3.59
CA ARG A 93 25.88 -17.97 2.31
C ARG A 93 26.19 -16.65 1.59
N GLY A 94 26.01 -15.52 2.26
CA GLY A 94 26.25 -14.20 1.67
C GLY A 94 27.75 -13.89 1.50
N LEU A 95 28.07 -13.06 0.52
CA LEU A 95 29.47 -12.64 0.25
C LEU A 95 29.98 -11.55 1.21
N THR A 96 29.07 -10.89 1.93
CA THR A 96 29.36 -9.71 2.74
C THR A 96 29.63 -10.03 4.21
N TRP A 97 29.39 -11.28 4.64
CA TRP A 97 29.41 -11.71 6.04
C TRP A 97 28.57 -10.83 6.98
N LEU A 98 27.57 -10.17 6.40
CA LEU A 98 26.69 -9.21 7.07
C LEU A 98 25.50 -9.96 7.66
N ASN A 99 25.80 -10.72 8.71
CA ASN A 99 24.87 -11.42 9.57
C ASN A 99 24.88 -10.76 10.96
N ARG A 100 23.73 -10.65 11.63
CA ARG A 100 23.60 -9.95 12.92
C ARG A 100 24.56 -10.48 13.98
N HIS A 101 24.78 -11.79 14.04
CA HIS A 101 25.58 -12.43 15.09
C HIS A 101 27.06 -12.18 14.84
N MET A 102 27.48 -12.29 13.57
CA MET A 102 28.85 -11.95 13.16
C MET A 102 29.18 -10.47 13.42
N PHE A 103 28.21 -9.59 13.17
CA PHE A 103 28.34 -8.17 13.47
C PHE A 103 28.39 -7.91 14.98
N ALA A 104 27.38 -8.37 15.74
CA ALA A 104 27.22 -8.07 17.16
C ALA A 104 28.39 -8.58 18.02
N HIS A 105 28.97 -9.72 17.64
CA HIS A 105 30.11 -10.29 18.35
C HIS A 105 31.46 -9.87 17.77
N GLY A 106 31.48 -9.06 16.70
CA GLY A 106 32.72 -8.60 16.06
C GLY A 106 33.61 -9.74 15.57
N THR A 107 33.05 -10.94 15.34
CA THR A 107 33.79 -12.18 15.10
C THR A 107 34.43 -12.24 13.70
N ALA A 108 34.08 -11.32 12.81
CA ALA A 108 34.69 -11.19 11.48
C ALA A 108 35.04 -9.72 11.20
N SER A 109 36.30 -9.41 10.91
CA SER A 109 36.72 -8.04 10.55
C SER A 109 36.23 -7.58 9.17
N SER A 110 35.61 -8.48 8.39
CA SER A 110 35.08 -8.19 7.06
C SER A 110 33.98 -7.13 7.05
N TRP A 111 33.26 -6.90 8.16
CA TRP A 111 32.27 -5.82 8.25
C TRP A 111 32.92 -4.42 8.22
N GLN A 112 34.19 -4.31 8.65
CA GLN A 112 34.94 -3.04 8.65
C GLN A 112 35.36 -2.63 7.24
N GLN A 113 35.26 -3.53 6.25
CA GLN A 113 35.47 -3.16 4.86
C GLN A 113 34.46 -2.07 4.49
N PRO A 114 34.90 -0.93 3.90
CA PRO A 114 34.04 0.23 3.68
C PRO A 114 32.71 -0.11 3.00
N ARG A 115 32.73 -1.01 2.02
CA ARG A 115 31.53 -1.48 1.30
C ARG A 115 30.53 -2.22 2.19
N ASN A 116 31.00 -3.04 3.13
CA ASN A 116 30.12 -3.79 4.04
C ASN A 116 29.61 -2.88 5.16
N PHE A 117 30.44 -1.96 5.64
CA PHE A 117 30.02 -0.94 6.59
C PHE A 117 28.91 -0.05 6.00
N SER A 118 29.06 0.46 4.77
CA SER A 118 28.00 1.24 4.11
C SER A 118 26.70 0.44 3.97
N ARG A 119 26.77 -0.85 3.60
CA ARG A 119 25.60 -1.73 3.52
C ARG A 119 24.90 -1.89 4.88
N LEU A 120 25.67 -1.98 5.96
CA LEU A 120 25.12 -2.03 7.31
C LEU A 120 24.41 -0.73 7.67
N ILE A 121 25.04 0.43 7.41
CA ILE A 121 24.41 1.73 7.66
C ILE A 121 23.11 1.88 6.88
N VAL A 122 23.08 1.47 5.60
CA VAL A 122 21.85 1.46 4.80
C VAL A 122 20.80 0.57 5.44
N ALA A 123 21.14 -0.66 5.84
CA ALA A 123 20.20 -1.57 6.48
C ALA A 123 19.62 -1.01 7.79
N LEU A 124 20.45 -0.38 8.63
CA LEU A 124 20.00 0.25 9.88
C LEU A 124 19.12 1.48 9.59
N ALA A 125 19.51 2.33 8.65
CA ALA A 125 18.72 3.49 8.26
C ALA A 125 17.35 3.09 7.66
N THR A 126 17.30 2.03 6.85
CA THR A 126 16.04 1.48 6.33
C THR A 126 15.16 0.92 7.45
N LEU A 127 15.73 0.24 8.45
CA LEU A 127 14.98 -0.21 9.63
C LEU A 127 14.41 0.99 10.41
N SER A 128 15.23 1.99 10.71
CA SER A 128 14.77 3.20 11.41
C SER A 128 13.70 3.95 10.61
N ALA A 129 13.81 4.00 9.27
CA ALA A 129 12.80 4.59 8.40
C ALA A 129 11.47 3.83 8.47
N ILE A 130 11.50 2.50 8.40
CA ILE A 130 10.30 1.65 8.53
C ILE A 130 9.66 1.83 9.92
N GLU A 131 10.46 1.80 10.99
CA GLU A 131 9.98 2.02 12.36
C GLU A 131 9.35 3.40 12.52
N SER A 132 9.96 4.45 11.95
CA SER A 132 9.42 5.81 12.01
C SER A 132 8.11 5.97 11.21
N TRP A 133 7.87 5.11 10.22
CA TRP A 133 6.66 5.16 9.39
C TRP A 133 5.50 4.32 9.97
N TYR A 134 5.81 3.32 10.80
CA TYR A 134 4.83 2.38 11.32
C TYR A 134 3.84 2.99 12.33
N ASP A 135 4.12 4.17 12.90
CA ASP A 135 3.23 4.85 13.84
C ASP A 135 2.46 6.01 13.19
N ALA A 136 1.13 6.03 13.38
CA ALA A 136 0.20 7.03 12.83
C ALA A 136 0.43 8.47 13.37
N SER A 137 1.34 8.64 14.33
CA SER A 137 1.75 9.93 14.88
C SER A 137 2.85 10.65 14.06
N HIS A 138 3.46 9.99 13.07
CA HIS A 138 4.62 10.54 12.34
C HIS A 138 4.25 11.02 10.93
N HIS A 139 4.49 12.31 10.65
CA HIS A 139 4.15 13.01 9.40
C HIS A 139 5.17 12.82 8.26
N VAL A 140 6.02 11.80 8.30
CA VAL A 140 7.07 11.62 7.28
C VAL A 140 6.53 10.76 6.13
N SER A 141 6.13 11.42 5.03
CA SER A 141 5.77 10.73 3.78
C SER A 141 7.04 10.32 3.03
N PHE A 142 7.12 9.05 2.63
CA PHE A 142 8.18 8.53 1.74
C PHE A 142 7.91 8.75 0.25
N MET A 143 6.69 9.15 -0.09
CA MET A 143 6.28 9.42 -1.47
C MET A 143 6.57 10.86 -1.87
N LEU A 144 6.77 11.08 -3.16
CA LEU A 144 6.75 12.42 -3.73
C LEU A 144 5.46 13.12 -3.29
N PRO A 145 5.52 14.41 -2.91
CA PRO A 145 4.33 15.16 -2.55
C PRO A 145 3.35 15.16 -3.72
N GLU A 146 2.05 15.30 -3.43
CA GLU A 146 1.05 15.49 -4.49
C GLU A 146 1.48 16.63 -5.42
N MET A 147 1.20 16.47 -6.71
CA MET A 147 1.45 17.52 -7.70
C MET A 147 0.72 18.79 -7.28
N ASN A 148 1.49 19.79 -6.85
CA ASN A 148 0.97 21.14 -6.68
C ASN A 148 0.76 21.80 -8.05
N ASP A 149 0.12 22.96 -8.07
CA ASP A 149 -0.21 23.64 -9.32
C ASP A 149 1.02 23.97 -10.18
N ALA A 150 2.17 24.26 -9.54
CA ALA A 150 3.43 24.48 -10.26
C ALA A 150 3.97 23.19 -10.91
N SER A 151 3.82 22.03 -10.25
CA SER A 151 4.16 20.72 -10.81
C SER A 151 3.27 20.36 -12.00
N LYS A 152 1.97 20.69 -11.96
CA LYS A 152 1.02 20.51 -13.09
C LYS A 152 1.41 21.36 -14.30
N LEU A 153 1.78 22.63 -14.08
CA LEU A 153 2.24 23.53 -15.14
C LEU A 153 3.54 23.04 -15.78
N LEU A 154 4.47 22.51 -14.98
CA LEU A 154 5.71 21.93 -15.48
C LEU A 154 5.45 20.66 -16.33
N ALA A 155 4.58 19.75 -15.87
CA ALA A 155 4.18 18.56 -16.62
C ALA A 155 3.54 18.91 -17.96
N ALA A 156 2.58 19.84 -17.97
CA ALA A 156 1.96 20.33 -19.20
C ALA A 156 2.98 20.98 -20.17
N GLY A 157 3.98 21.69 -19.63
CA GLY A 157 5.06 22.28 -20.41
C GLY A 157 6.02 21.25 -21.03
N ILE A 158 6.25 20.12 -20.38
CA ILE A 158 7.07 19.01 -20.88
C ILE A 158 6.35 18.26 -22.00
N VAL A 159 5.05 17.99 -21.81
CA VAL A 159 4.16 17.37 -22.80
C VAL A 159 4.10 18.21 -24.08
N SER A 160 3.87 19.53 -23.96
CA SER A 160 3.77 20.40 -25.16
C SER A 160 5.09 20.54 -25.95
N ARG A 161 6.25 20.40 -25.29
CA ARG A 161 7.58 20.48 -25.94
C ARG A 161 8.07 19.16 -26.52
N SER A 162 7.54 18.03 -26.05
CA SER A 162 7.92 16.68 -26.50
C SER A 162 7.06 16.17 -27.66
N GLY A 163 5.97 16.86 -28.00
CA GLY A 163 5.04 16.45 -29.07
C GLY A 163 4.22 15.20 -28.73
N ALA A 164 4.26 14.75 -27.46
CA ALA A 164 3.40 13.70 -26.96
C ALA A 164 2.03 14.31 -26.60
N ASP A 165 0.93 13.67 -26.99
CA ASP A 165 -0.42 14.12 -26.68
C ASP A 165 -0.67 14.03 -25.16
N ALA A 166 -1.32 15.07 -24.62
CA ALA A 166 -1.53 15.29 -23.18
C ALA A 166 -2.44 14.29 -22.45
N ASN A 167 -2.75 13.15 -23.06
CA ASN A 167 -3.67 12.14 -22.54
C ASN A 167 -2.98 10.96 -21.81
N GLU A 168 -1.66 11.01 -21.58
CA GLU A 168 -0.90 9.90 -20.97
C GLU A 168 -0.59 10.05 -19.47
N PHE A 169 -1.03 11.13 -18.79
CA PHE A 169 -0.67 11.38 -17.38
C PHE A 169 -1.82 11.89 -16.49
N ASP A 170 -3.06 11.43 -16.73
CA ASP A 170 -4.17 11.54 -15.76
C ASP A 170 -4.31 10.25 -14.93
#